data_AF-A0A7W1GWV6-F1
#
_entry.id   AF-A0A7W1GWV6-F1
#
_cell.length_a   1.000
_cell.length_b   1.000
_cell.length_c   1.000
_cell.angle_alpha   90.00
_cell.angle_beta   90.00
_cell.angle_gamma   90.00
#
_symmetry.space_group_name_H-M   'P 1'
#
loop_
_entity.id
_entity.type
_entity.pdbx_description
1 polymer ?
#
loop_
_entity_poly.entity_id
_entity_poly.type
_entity_poly.pdbx_seq_one_letter_code
_entity_poly.pdbx_strand_id
1 'polypeptide(L)'
;MQETVEARAAGSPALEAILSRHAHIRIAAFEAAVNNKIEFGRNGWNRQVLQGDPYVHGPYGLAELMDNNPLVCADMASCPGPSATLAAIAVAPLAKAAMLTDRPAFVFSFDDNYEEVNRVLETEGWIEGAAVTGNPMDLDGCLIATSLSEIRVPQSSSEIDDLYDECFARSFFVRRHEGGDWGPQLVRGTPGAMYQLILSPGEPDTAILRVDVIADPNGKCGAAQLVHMLNIMCGFEEDHAVSF
;
A
#
# COMPACT_ATOMS: atom_id res chain seq x y z
N MET A 1 21.34 -13.85 19.02
CA MET A 1 20.69 -12.74 19.73
C MET A 1 20.45 -11.68 18.67
N GLN A 2 19.21 -11.44 18.25
CA GLN A 2 18.93 -10.34 17.32
C GLN A 2 19.20 -9.03 18.06
N GLU A 3 20.01 -8.17 17.43
CA GLU A 3 20.43 -6.89 17.95
C GLU A 3 19.24 -5.91 17.96
N THR A 4 19.01 -5.23 19.09
CA THR A 4 17.96 -4.20 19.19
C THR A 4 18.38 -2.96 18.39
N VAL A 5 17.49 -2.48 17.55
CA VAL A 5 17.68 -1.26 16.75
C VAL A 5 17.12 -0.06 17.51
N GLU A 6 17.92 1.00 17.63
CA GLU A 6 17.46 2.26 18.21
C GLU A 6 16.75 3.09 17.13
N ALA A 7 15.56 3.58 17.42
CA ALA A 7 14.75 4.37 16.50
C ALA A 7 14.24 5.67 17.12
N ARG A 8 14.07 6.69 16.28
CA ARG A 8 13.29 7.90 16.56
C ARG A 8 12.14 7.93 15.57
N ALA A 9 10.95 8.22 16.04
CA ALA A 9 9.78 8.26 15.16
C ALA A 9 9.02 9.57 15.33
N ALA A 10 8.35 9.98 14.27
CA ALA A 10 7.36 11.04 14.34
C ALA A 10 6.10 10.59 13.59
N GLY A 11 4.91 10.83 14.14
CA GLY A 11 3.68 10.39 13.48
C GLY A 11 2.48 10.27 14.39
N SER A 12 1.57 9.37 13.99
CA SER A 12 0.30 9.13 14.66
C SER A 12 0.44 8.32 15.95
N PRO A 13 -0.54 8.39 16.88
CA PRO A 13 -0.58 7.52 18.05
C PRO A 13 -0.57 6.01 17.71
N ALA A 14 -1.09 5.63 16.55
CA ALA A 14 -1.04 4.24 16.10
C ALA A 14 0.41 3.80 15.83
N LEU A 15 1.24 4.65 15.22
CA LEU A 15 2.66 4.36 15.02
C LEU A 15 3.39 4.14 16.35
N GLU A 16 3.16 5.00 17.34
CA GLU A 16 3.72 4.84 18.68
C GLU A 16 3.27 3.51 19.32
N ALA A 17 1.99 3.18 19.21
CA ALA A 17 1.42 1.95 19.75
C ALA A 17 1.99 0.68 19.08
N ILE A 18 2.25 0.70 17.78
CA ILE A 18 2.87 -0.41 17.06
C ILE A 18 4.33 -0.55 17.49
N LEU A 19 5.12 0.53 17.41
CA LEU A 19 6.55 0.51 17.73
C LEU A 19 6.83 0.14 19.19
N SER A 20 5.98 0.56 20.14
CA SER A 20 6.16 0.23 21.57
C SER A 20 6.02 -1.27 21.88
N ARG A 21 5.39 -2.04 21.00
CA ARG A 21 5.26 -3.51 21.11
C ARG A 21 6.32 -4.26 20.30
N HIS A 22 7.09 -3.56 19.48
CA HIS A 22 8.03 -4.18 18.56
C HIS A 22 9.29 -4.65 19.30
N ALA A 23 9.45 -5.97 19.48
CA ALA A 23 10.47 -6.56 20.36
C ALA A 23 11.93 -6.20 19.99
N HIS A 24 12.19 -5.90 18.72
CA HIS A 24 13.53 -5.57 18.22
C HIS A 24 13.78 -4.07 18.04
N ILE A 25 12.82 -3.21 18.38
CA ILE A 25 12.94 -1.75 18.24
C ILE A 25 12.88 -1.11 19.62
N ARG A 26 13.85 -0.23 19.89
CA ARG A 26 13.83 0.64 21.06
C ARG A 26 13.63 2.08 20.61
N ILE A 27 12.49 2.65 20.95
CA ILE A 27 12.17 4.06 20.69
C ILE A 27 13.00 4.93 21.63
N ALA A 28 13.92 5.73 21.08
CA ALA A 28 14.68 6.74 21.81
C ALA A 28 13.92 8.06 21.95
N ALA A 29 13.08 8.40 20.97
CA ALA A 29 12.22 9.57 20.99
C ALA A 29 10.99 9.36 20.07
N PHE A 30 9.85 9.91 20.48
CA PHE A 30 8.64 9.97 19.67
C PHE A 30 8.11 11.41 19.63
N GLU A 31 7.74 11.90 18.45
CA GLU A 31 7.12 13.21 18.26
C GLU A 31 5.78 13.06 17.55
N ALA A 32 4.71 13.66 18.09
CA ALA A 32 3.43 13.66 17.40
C ALA A 32 3.53 14.51 16.13
N ALA A 33 3.21 13.91 14.98
CA ALA A 33 3.28 14.59 13.68
C ALA A 33 2.16 14.10 12.75
N VAL A 34 1.83 14.93 11.75
CA VAL A 34 0.85 14.58 10.72
C VAL A 34 1.40 13.47 9.82
N ASN A 35 2.67 13.59 9.42
CA ASN A 35 3.33 12.62 8.55
C ASN A 35 4.09 11.60 9.39
N ASN A 36 3.88 10.31 9.09
CA ASN A 36 4.59 9.23 9.73
C ASN A 36 6.00 9.09 9.14
N LYS A 37 7.01 8.99 10.01
CA LYS A 37 8.39 8.67 9.65
C LYS A 37 9.10 7.92 10.78
N ILE A 38 10.09 7.11 10.41
CA ILE A 38 10.95 6.38 11.35
C ILE A 38 12.41 6.57 10.91
N GLU A 39 13.22 7.12 11.80
CA GLU A 39 14.68 7.20 11.68
C GLU A 39 15.28 6.13 12.58
N PHE A 40 16.21 5.32 12.07
CA PHE A 40 16.77 4.20 12.84
C PHE A 40 18.24 3.97 12.50
N GLY A 41 18.99 3.42 13.46
CA GLY A 41 20.42 3.20 13.33
C GLY A 41 20.82 1.78 13.68
N ARG A 42 21.69 1.17 12.86
CA ARG A 42 22.33 -0.12 13.18
C ARG A 42 23.79 -0.10 12.79
N ASN A 43 24.69 -0.40 13.72
CA ASN A 43 26.15 -0.45 13.48
C ASN A 43 26.73 0.83 12.83
N GLY A 44 26.22 2.00 13.22
CA GLY A 44 26.64 3.31 12.69
C GLY A 44 26.00 3.68 11.34
N TRP A 45 25.18 2.81 10.76
CA TRP A 45 24.40 3.11 9.57
C TRP A 45 23.04 3.68 9.96
N ASN A 46 22.83 4.97 9.65
CA ASN A 46 21.57 5.67 9.90
C ASN A 46 20.68 5.60 8.67
N ARG A 47 19.42 5.25 8.87
CA ARG A 47 18.45 4.97 7.83
C ARG A 47 17.09 5.57 8.17
N GLN A 48 16.23 5.70 7.16
CA GLN A 48 14.92 6.30 7.31
C GLN A 48 13.84 5.57 6.51
N VAL A 49 12.67 5.44 7.12
CA VAL A 49 11.43 5.08 6.44
C VAL A 49 10.49 6.28 6.48
N LEU A 50 9.94 6.64 5.32
CA LEU A 50 8.98 7.72 5.13
C LEU A 50 7.63 7.16 4.70
N GLN A 51 6.57 7.93 4.92
CA GLN A 51 5.26 7.68 4.32
C GLN A 51 4.87 8.88 3.46
N GLY A 52 4.35 8.61 2.25
CA GLY A 52 3.77 9.65 1.40
C GLY A 52 4.78 10.58 0.74
N ASP A 53 6.05 10.17 0.66
CA ASP A 53 7.10 10.93 -0.04
C ASP A 53 7.52 10.21 -1.33
N PRO A 54 6.90 10.53 -2.49
CA PRO A 54 7.26 9.91 -3.77
C PRO A 54 8.59 10.43 -4.34
N TYR A 55 9.22 11.41 -3.71
CA TYR A 55 10.48 12.01 -4.14
C TYR A 55 11.68 11.60 -3.28
N VAL A 56 11.51 10.60 -2.42
CA VAL A 56 12.57 10.07 -1.58
C VAL A 56 13.80 9.69 -2.42
N HIS A 57 14.99 9.96 -1.89
CA HIS A 57 16.25 9.49 -2.47
C HIS A 57 16.47 8.00 -2.16
N GLY A 58 15.59 7.15 -2.67
CA GLY A 58 15.59 5.71 -2.45
C GLY A 58 14.38 5.03 -3.05
N PRO A 59 14.11 3.76 -2.70
CA PRO A 59 12.94 3.05 -3.20
C PRO A 59 11.64 3.70 -2.69
N TYR A 60 10.69 3.87 -3.61
CA TYR A 60 9.34 4.31 -3.34
C TYR A 60 8.35 3.29 -3.92
N GLY A 61 7.35 2.89 -3.14
CA GLY A 61 6.31 1.98 -3.64
C GLY A 61 5.71 1.09 -2.55
N LEU A 62 4.77 0.25 -2.98
CA LEU A 62 4.13 -0.74 -2.14
C LEU A 62 5.03 -1.97 -2.02
N ALA A 63 5.39 -2.35 -0.79
CA ALA A 63 6.34 -3.44 -0.54
C ALA A 63 5.97 -4.75 -1.25
N GLU A 64 4.68 -5.08 -1.35
CA GLU A 64 4.16 -6.25 -2.05
C GLU A 64 4.49 -6.28 -3.56
N LEU A 65 4.75 -5.12 -4.16
CA LEU A 65 5.01 -4.98 -5.60
C LEU A 65 6.50 -4.81 -5.92
N MET A 66 7.32 -4.68 -4.88
CA MET A 66 8.74 -4.36 -4.95
C MET A 66 9.59 -5.59 -4.63
N ASP A 67 10.82 -5.59 -5.16
CA ASP A 67 11.85 -6.47 -4.65
C ASP A 67 12.33 -5.97 -3.27
N ASN A 68 12.49 -6.90 -2.32
CA ASN A 68 13.04 -6.57 -1.00
C ASN A 68 14.52 -6.14 -1.06
N ASN A 69 15.28 -6.60 -2.06
CA ASN A 69 16.72 -6.35 -2.15
C ASN A 69 17.10 -4.86 -2.18
N PRO A 70 16.48 -4.01 -3.03
CA PRO A 70 16.64 -2.55 -2.96
C PRO A 70 16.35 -1.96 -1.59
N LEU A 71 15.28 -2.42 -0.91
CA LEU A 71 14.86 -1.90 0.39
C LEU A 71 15.90 -2.22 1.48
N VAL A 72 16.40 -3.46 1.54
CA VAL A 72 17.40 -3.86 2.56
C VAL A 72 18.68 -3.03 2.48
N CYS A 73 19.05 -2.57 1.29
CA CYS A 73 20.27 -1.80 1.04
C CYS A 73 20.09 -0.28 1.09
N ALA A 74 18.86 0.24 1.19
CA ALA A 74 18.60 1.67 1.03
C ALA A 74 18.84 2.47 2.33
N ASP A 75 19.44 3.65 2.22
CA ASP A 75 19.50 4.62 3.32
C ASP A 75 18.11 5.17 3.66
N MET A 76 17.30 5.39 2.63
CA MET A 76 15.94 5.92 2.75
C MET A 76 14.99 5.08 1.90
N ALA A 77 13.78 4.85 2.38
CA ALA A 77 12.69 4.32 1.57
C ALA A 77 11.39 5.01 1.97
N SER A 78 10.41 4.99 1.07
CA SER A 78 9.10 5.60 1.31
C SER A 78 7.99 4.68 0.86
N CYS A 79 7.06 4.39 1.77
CA CYS A 79 5.83 3.70 1.41
C CYS A 79 4.75 4.72 0.98
N PRO A 80 3.81 4.35 0.11
CA PRO A 80 2.78 5.27 -0.32
C PRO A 80 1.88 5.75 0.83
N GLY A 81 1.31 6.93 0.66
CA GLY A 81 0.18 7.43 1.44
C GLY A 81 -1.13 6.71 1.08
N PRO A 82 -2.25 7.06 1.74
CA PRO A 82 -3.49 6.29 1.66
C PRO A 82 -4.06 6.13 0.24
N SER A 83 -4.21 7.22 -0.51
CA SER A 83 -4.77 7.16 -1.87
C SER A 83 -3.88 6.36 -2.83
N ALA A 84 -2.56 6.58 -2.77
CA ALA A 84 -1.58 5.85 -3.57
C ALA A 84 -1.53 4.36 -3.21
N THR A 85 -1.58 3.99 -1.93
CA THR A 85 -1.61 2.58 -1.51
C THR A 85 -2.82 1.86 -2.10
N LEU A 86 -4.01 2.44 -1.97
CA LEU A 86 -5.24 1.83 -2.51
C LEU A 86 -5.21 1.76 -4.04
N ALA A 87 -4.68 2.80 -4.71
CA ALA A 87 -4.54 2.81 -6.16
C ALA A 87 -3.56 1.74 -6.66
N ALA A 88 -2.42 1.56 -5.98
CA ALA A 88 -1.44 0.54 -6.29
C ALA A 88 -2.03 -0.87 -6.17
N ILE A 89 -2.74 -1.17 -5.07
CA ILE A 89 -3.43 -2.46 -4.92
C ILE A 89 -4.45 -2.66 -6.05
N ALA A 90 -5.18 -1.60 -6.41
CA ALA A 90 -6.23 -1.69 -7.40
C ALA A 90 -5.72 -1.91 -8.83
N VAL A 91 -4.63 -1.27 -9.25
CA VAL A 91 -4.28 -1.16 -10.68
C VAL A 91 -2.86 -1.64 -11.01
N ALA A 92 -1.94 -1.74 -10.06
CA ALA A 92 -0.56 -2.13 -10.37
C ALA A 92 -0.43 -3.48 -11.10
N PRO A 93 -1.19 -4.54 -10.76
CA PRO A 93 -1.13 -5.80 -11.52
C PRO A 93 -1.47 -5.62 -13.01
N LEU A 94 -2.41 -4.71 -13.31
CA LEU A 94 -2.82 -4.40 -14.68
C LEU A 94 -1.77 -3.57 -15.41
N ALA A 95 -1.19 -2.58 -14.72
CA ALA A 95 -0.13 -1.72 -15.26
C ALA A 95 1.11 -2.55 -15.63
N LYS A 96 1.59 -3.39 -14.72
CA LYS A 96 2.74 -4.30 -14.93
C LYS A 96 2.53 -5.24 -16.12
N ALA A 97 1.30 -5.70 -16.33
CA ALA A 97 0.93 -6.61 -17.41
C ALA A 97 0.58 -5.91 -18.73
N ALA A 98 0.68 -4.57 -18.80
CA ALA A 98 0.24 -3.77 -19.94
C ALA A 98 -1.21 -4.09 -20.38
N MET A 99 -2.09 -4.30 -19.40
CA MET A 99 -3.51 -4.61 -19.63
C MET A 99 -4.37 -3.37 -19.87
N LEU A 100 -3.97 -2.24 -19.30
CA LEU A 100 -4.68 -0.97 -19.38
C LEU A 100 -4.66 -0.41 -20.81
N THR A 101 -5.83 0.00 -21.31
CA THR A 101 -5.98 0.62 -22.65
C THR A 101 -6.26 2.11 -22.59
N ASP A 102 -6.70 2.62 -21.43
CA ASP A 102 -6.93 4.04 -21.15
C ASP A 102 -6.65 4.32 -19.66
N ARG A 103 -6.70 5.61 -19.29
CA ARG A 103 -6.49 6.08 -17.92
C ARG A 103 -7.50 5.48 -16.96
N PRO A 104 -7.07 4.83 -15.87
CA PRO A 104 -7.98 4.37 -14.83
C PRO A 104 -8.63 5.56 -14.12
N ALA A 105 -9.89 5.38 -13.74
CA ALA A 105 -10.62 6.32 -12.90
C ALA A 105 -10.73 5.81 -11.47
N PHE A 106 -10.45 6.66 -10.49
CA PHE A 106 -10.55 6.35 -9.06
C PHE A 106 -11.57 7.24 -8.37
N VAL A 107 -12.40 6.60 -7.55
CA VAL A 107 -13.26 7.26 -6.56
C VAL A 107 -12.83 6.83 -5.17
N PHE A 108 -12.33 7.79 -4.39
CA PHE A 108 -11.92 7.57 -3.00
C PHE A 108 -13.03 7.98 -2.04
N SER A 109 -13.18 7.25 -0.93
CA SER A 109 -14.15 7.59 0.13
C SER A 109 -13.68 8.71 1.06
N PHE A 110 -12.62 9.44 0.68
CA PHE A 110 -11.94 10.45 1.49
C PHE A 110 -11.22 11.46 0.58
N ASP A 111 -10.95 12.64 1.13
CA ASP A 111 -10.09 13.65 0.49
C ASP A 111 -8.62 13.40 0.83
N ASP A 112 -7.73 13.55 -0.15
CA ASP A 112 -6.28 13.35 -0.01
C ASP A 112 -5.51 14.19 -1.05
N ASN A 113 -4.18 14.22 -0.94
CA ASN A 113 -3.32 14.70 -2.01
C ASN A 113 -3.12 13.60 -3.08
N TYR A 114 -3.91 13.65 -4.14
CA TYR A 114 -3.90 12.62 -5.20
C TYR A 114 -2.71 12.70 -6.17
N GLU A 115 -1.78 13.66 -6.02
CA GLU A 115 -0.56 13.69 -6.83
C GLU A 115 0.24 12.39 -6.71
N GLU A 116 0.16 11.76 -5.54
CA GLU A 116 0.85 10.52 -5.24
C GLU A 116 0.31 9.31 -6.03
N VAL A 117 -0.98 9.33 -6.41
CA VAL A 117 -1.59 8.26 -7.22
C VAL A 117 -0.88 8.09 -8.56
N ASN A 118 -0.56 9.20 -9.24
CA ASN A 118 0.17 9.11 -10.50
C ASN A 118 1.59 8.59 -10.28
N ARG A 119 2.24 9.02 -9.19
CA ARG A 119 3.61 8.60 -8.87
C ARG A 119 3.74 7.12 -8.60
N VAL A 120 2.81 6.54 -7.84
CA VAL A 120 2.84 5.10 -7.60
C VAL A 120 2.49 4.30 -8.86
N LEU A 121 1.63 4.81 -9.75
CA LEU A 121 1.37 4.11 -11.02
C LEU A 121 2.58 4.16 -11.97
N GLU A 122 3.35 5.25 -11.96
CA GLU A 122 4.59 5.38 -12.73
C GLU A 122 5.63 4.34 -12.31
N THR A 123 5.74 4.00 -11.02
CA THR A 123 6.67 2.94 -10.56
C THR A 123 6.30 1.56 -11.10
N GLU A 124 5.03 1.36 -11.42
CA GLU A 124 4.48 0.10 -11.96
C GLU A 124 4.38 0.09 -13.49
N GLY A 125 4.94 1.11 -14.16
CA GLY A 125 5.03 1.18 -15.62
C GLY A 125 3.89 1.93 -16.31
N TRP A 126 2.97 2.57 -15.57
CA TRP A 126 1.88 3.35 -16.15
C TRP A 126 2.13 4.86 -16.02
N ILE A 127 2.35 5.54 -17.15
CA ILE A 127 2.76 6.96 -17.19
C ILE A 127 1.65 7.92 -17.65
N GLU A 128 0.48 7.42 -18.05
CA GLU A 128 -0.60 8.28 -18.53
C GLU A 128 -1.39 8.95 -17.41
N GLY A 129 -1.10 8.57 -16.16
CA GLY A 129 -1.78 9.04 -14.96
C GLY A 129 -3.18 8.46 -14.79
N ALA A 130 -3.94 9.04 -13.88
CA ALA A 130 -5.29 8.60 -13.54
C ALA A 130 -6.27 9.77 -13.41
N ALA A 131 -7.55 9.51 -13.68
CA ALA A 131 -8.63 10.41 -13.30
C ALA A 131 -9.00 10.13 -11.84
N VAL A 132 -8.96 11.14 -10.97
CA VAL A 132 -9.16 10.93 -9.53
C VAL A 132 -10.25 11.86 -9.00
N THR A 133 -11.10 11.34 -8.13
CA THR A 133 -12.10 12.11 -7.39
C THR A 133 -12.23 11.61 -5.95
N GLY A 134 -12.31 12.54 -5.01
CA GLY A 134 -12.69 12.30 -3.62
C GLY A 134 -14.18 12.45 -3.42
N ASN A 135 -14.79 11.51 -2.71
CA ASN A 135 -16.15 11.59 -2.22
C ASN A 135 -16.16 11.16 -0.74
N PRO A 136 -15.87 12.09 0.20
CA PRO A 136 -15.77 11.76 1.61
C PRO A 136 -17.04 11.08 2.14
N MET A 137 -16.86 9.89 2.70
CA MET A 137 -17.92 9.08 3.30
C MET A 137 -17.42 8.51 4.63
N ASP A 138 -18.25 8.58 5.67
CA ASP A 138 -17.97 7.86 6.91
C ASP A 138 -18.24 6.37 6.71
N LEU A 139 -17.16 5.60 6.61
CA LEU A 139 -17.17 4.16 6.46
C LEU A 139 -16.67 3.48 7.73
N ASP A 140 -17.11 4.00 8.88
CA ASP A 140 -16.81 3.46 10.20
C ASP A 140 -15.28 3.30 10.38
N GLY A 141 -14.61 4.40 10.06
CA GLY A 141 -13.16 4.59 10.16
C GLY A 141 -12.30 3.96 9.06
N CYS A 142 -12.86 3.24 8.07
CA CYS A 142 -12.08 2.63 6.99
C CYS A 142 -12.01 3.50 5.73
N LEU A 143 -11.01 3.24 4.89
CA LEU A 143 -10.81 3.92 3.60
C LEU A 143 -11.12 2.97 2.46
N ILE A 144 -11.87 3.44 1.46
CA ILE A 144 -12.20 2.70 0.23
C ILE A 144 -11.71 3.47 -1.00
N ALA A 145 -11.20 2.72 -1.98
CA ALA A 145 -11.06 3.16 -3.35
C ALA A 145 -11.84 2.22 -4.28
N THR A 146 -12.59 2.80 -5.21
CA THR A 146 -13.13 2.09 -6.36
C THR A 146 -12.38 2.56 -7.60
N SER A 147 -11.70 1.62 -8.27
CA SER A 147 -11.10 1.83 -9.57
C SER A 147 -12.04 1.32 -10.67
N LEU A 148 -12.14 2.08 -11.76
CA LEU A 148 -12.70 1.64 -13.03
C LEU A 148 -11.59 1.74 -14.07
N SER A 149 -11.18 0.60 -14.61
CA SER A 149 -10.11 0.51 -15.59
C SER A 149 -10.63 -0.09 -16.88
N GLU A 150 -10.40 0.59 -18.00
CA GLU A 150 -10.54 -0.05 -19.31
C GLU A 150 -9.31 -0.92 -19.56
N ILE A 151 -9.56 -2.18 -19.87
CA ILE A 151 -8.54 -3.17 -20.16
C ILE A 151 -8.82 -3.84 -21.50
N ARG A 152 -7.78 -4.42 -22.12
CA ARG A 152 -8.01 -5.36 -23.22
C ARG A 152 -8.86 -6.54 -22.76
N VAL A 153 -9.67 -7.10 -23.65
CA VAL A 153 -10.42 -8.33 -23.34
C VAL A 153 -9.44 -9.43 -22.89
N PRO A 154 -9.67 -10.04 -21.72
CA PRO A 154 -8.87 -11.17 -21.27
C PRO A 154 -8.93 -12.34 -22.25
N GLN A 155 -7.79 -12.96 -22.54
CA GLN A 155 -7.64 -14.15 -23.38
C GLN A 155 -8.19 -15.41 -22.70
N SER A 156 -8.35 -15.38 -21.38
CA SER A 156 -8.97 -16.44 -20.60
C SER A 156 -9.73 -15.88 -19.41
N SER A 157 -10.61 -16.70 -18.81
CA SER A 157 -11.36 -16.30 -17.63
C SER A 157 -10.50 -16.14 -16.38
N SER A 158 -9.31 -16.76 -16.31
CA SER A 158 -8.40 -16.68 -15.16
C SER A 158 -7.32 -15.62 -15.31
N GLU A 159 -7.13 -15.02 -16.49
CA GLU A 159 -5.99 -14.14 -16.74
C GLU A 159 -5.89 -13.00 -15.72
N ILE A 160 -7.02 -12.34 -15.40
CA ILE A 160 -7.02 -11.29 -14.38
C ILE A 160 -6.70 -11.85 -13.00
N ASP A 161 -7.25 -13.02 -12.67
CA ASP A 161 -7.00 -13.65 -11.38
C ASP A 161 -5.50 -13.99 -11.22
N ASP A 162 -4.92 -14.58 -12.25
CA ASP A 162 -3.50 -14.96 -12.31
C ASP A 162 -2.58 -13.73 -12.13
N LEU A 163 -2.93 -12.58 -12.72
CA LEU A 163 -2.16 -11.33 -12.55
C LEU A 163 -2.16 -10.82 -11.11
N TYR A 164 -3.32 -10.84 -10.44
CA TYR A 164 -3.40 -10.39 -9.05
C TYR A 164 -2.76 -11.41 -8.10
N ASP A 165 -2.88 -12.71 -8.39
CA ASP A 165 -2.23 -13.76 -7.61
C ASP A 165 -0.70 -13.68 -7.71
N GLU A 166 -0.15 -13.36 -8.89
CA GLU A 166 1.29 -13.11 -9.04
C GLU A 166 1.78 -12.00 -8.10
N CYS A 167 0.99 -10.94 -7.92
CA CYS A 167 1.34 -9.81 -7.06
C CYS A 167 1.06 -10.07 -5.58
N PHE A 168 -0.07 -10.71 -5.24
CA PHE A 168 -0.60 -10.69 -3.87
C PHE A 168 -0.83 -12.06 -3.23
N ALA A 169 -0.71 -13.19 -3.95
CA ALA A 169 -0.96 -14.51 -3.36
C ALA A 169 -0.01 -14.85 -2.19
N ARG A 170 1.17 -14.23 -2.17
CA ARG A 170 2.18 -14.38 -1.09
C ARG A 170 2.19 -13.20 -0.12
N SER A 171 1.33 -12.21 -0.31
CA SER A 171 1.24 -11.07 0.60
C SER A 171 0.65 -11.49 1.94
N PHE A 172 1.24 -10.98 3.02
CA PHE A 172 0.64 -11.10 4.35
C PHE A 172 -0.56 -10.16 4.53
N PHE A 173 -0.56 -9.03 3.82
CA PHE A 173 -1.41 -7.88 4.12
C PHE A 173 -2.40 -7.51 3.03
N VAL A 174 -2.25 -7.99 1.80
CA VAL A 174 -3.19 -7.72 0.71
C VAL A 174 -3.84 -9.03 0.31
N ARG A 175 -5.17 -9.11 0.40
CA ARG A 175 -5.90 -10.34 0.12
C ARG A 175 -7.12 -10.10 -0.76
N ARG A 176 -7.42 -11.07 -1.60
CA ARG A 176 -8.66 -11.12 -2.36
C ARG A 176 -9.82 -11.44 -1.43
N HIS A 177 -10.93 -10.75 -1.62
CA HIS A 177 -12.22 -11.10 -1.04
C HIS A 177 -13.07 -11.82 -2.09
N GLU A 178 -13.52 -13.04 -1.75
CA GLU A 178 -14.39 -13.85 -2.61
C GLU A 178 -15.74 -14.07 -1.92
N GLY A 179 -16.70 -13.18 -2.20
CA GLY A 179 -18.08 -13.29 -1.74
C GLY A 179 -18.30 -12.99 -0.26
N GLY A 180 -19.57 -12.77 0.11
CA GLY A 180 -19.97 -12.29 1.42
C GLY A 180 -20.20 -10.78 1.44
N ASP A 181 -20.30 -10.22 2.64
CA ASP A 181 -20.56 -8.79 2.83
C ASP A 181 -19.26 -7.98 2.69
N TRP A 182 -19.22 -7.10 1.70
CA TRP A 182 -18.14 -6.13 1.51
C TRP A 182 -18.31 -4.95 2.47
N GLY A 183 -17.35 -4.73 3.37
CA GLY A 183 -17.41 -3.58 4.28
C GLY A 183 -16.29 -3.49 5.31
N PRO A 184 -16.34 -2.46 6.16
CA PRO A 184 -15.30 -2.12 7.14
C PRO A 184 -14.89 -3.26 8.09
N GLN A 185 -15.81 -4.17 8.39
CA GLN A 185 -15.57 -5.36 9.22
C GLN A 185 -14.44 -6.26 8.72
N LEU A 186 -14.08 -6.15 7.42
CA LEU A 186 -13.03 -6.96 6.81
C LEU A 186 -11.62 -6.53 7.22
N VAL A 187 -11.42 -5.26 7.57
CA VAL A 187 -10.07 -4.68 7.73
C VAL A 187 -9.89 -3.81 8.96
N ARG A 188 -10.97 -3.40 9.65
CA ARG A 188 -10.87 -2.54 10.83
C ARG A 188 -9.92 -3.13 11.89
N GLY A 189 -8.99 -2.30 12.36
CA GLY A 189 -8.03 -2.69 13.38
C GLY A 189 -7.02 -3.74 12.91
N THR A 190 -6.93 -3.96 11.60
CA THR A 190 -5.98 -4.92 11.02
C THR A 190 -4.92 -4.17 10.21
N PRO A 191 -3.70 -4.73 10.07
CA PRO A 191 -2.66 -4.16 9.22
C PRO A 191 -2.92 -4.33 7.72
N GLY A 192 -3.99 -5.04 7.33
CA GLY A 192 -4.23 -5.48 5.96
C GLY A 192 -5.18 -4.59 5.16
N ALA A 193 -5.29 -4.95 3.89
CA ALA A 193 -6.25 -4.48 2.91
C ALA A 193 -6.91 -5.67 2.22
N MET A 194 -8.15 -5.46 1.79
CA MET A 194 -8.90 -6.42 0.97
C MET A 194 -9.20 -5.79 -0.38
N TYR A 195 -9.20 -6.60 -1.44
CA TYR A 195 -9.66 -6.18 -2.77
C TYR A 195 -10.69 -7.16 -3.35
N GLN A 196 -11.57 -6.66 -4.22
CA GLN A 196 -12.48 -7.48 -5.02
C GLN A 196 -12.45 -7.06 -6.48
N LEU A 197 -12.65 -8.03 -7.38
CA LEU A 197 -12.59 -7.87 -8.82
C LEU A 197 -13.97 -8.09 -9.43
N ILE A 198 -14.43 -7.14 -10.24
CA ILE A 198 -15.72 -7.21 -10.92
C ILE A 198 -15.49 -6.86 -12.39
N LEU A 199 -15.50 -7.87 -13.25
CA LEU A 199 -15.32 -7.71 -14.69
C LEU A 199 -16.67 -7.51 -15.40
N SER A 200 -16.77 -6.47 -16.21
CA SER A 200 -17.94 -6.20 -17.06
C SER A 200 -17.52 -6.12 -18.53
N PRO A 201 -18.34 -6.61 -19.48
CA PRO A 201 -18.09 -6.41 -20.91
C PRO A 201 -18.00 -4.92 -21.27
N GLY A 202 -17.04 -4.54 -22.11
CA GLY A 202 -16.85 -3.19 -22.65
C GLY A 202 -17.21 -3.11 -24.14
N GLU A 203 -16.38 -2.42 -24.93
CA GLU A 203 -16.45 -2.42 -26.40
C GLU A 203 -15.94 -3.77 -26.96
N PRO A 204 -16.05 -4.07 -28.28
CA PRO A 204 -15.72 -5.40 -28.82
C PRO A 204 -14.34 -5.94 -28.45
N ASP A 205 -13.35 -5.06 -28.26
CA ASP A 205 -11.96 -5.40 -27.94
C ASP A 205 -11.54 -4.97 -26.51
N THR A 206 -12.46 -4.42 -25.72
CA THR A 206 -12.18 -3.95 -24.34
C THR A 206 -13.15 -4.53 -23.31
N ALA A 207 -12.71 -4.53 -22.06
CA ALA A 207 -13.54 -4.83 -20.91
C ALA A 207 -13.33 -3.75 -19.84
N ILE A 208 -14.33 -3.57 -18.98
CA ILE A 208 -14.20 -2.70 -17.82
C ILE A 208 -13.98 -3.57 -16.60
N LEU A 209 -12.82 -3.43 -15.98
CA LEU A 209 -12.53 -4.03 -14.70
C LEU A 209 -12.76 -3.00 -13.59
N ARG A 210 -13.73 -3.30 -12.73
CA ARG A 210 -13.90 -2.59 -11.46
C ARG A 210 -13.11 -3.30 -10.37
N VAL A 211 -12.33 -2.54 -9.63
CA VAL A 211 -11.56 -3.03 -8.47
C VAL A 211 -11.91 -2.19 -7.27
N ASP A 212 -12.55 -2.79 -6.27
CA ASP A 212 -12.75 -2.12 -5.00
C ASP A 212 -11.67 -2.57 -4.01
N VAL A 213 -11.07 -1.62 -3.30
CA VAL A 213 -10.05 -1.86 -2.28
C VAL A 213 -10.50 -1.18 -0.98
N ILE A 214 -10.37 -1.88 0.14
CA ILE A 214 -10.67 -1.36 1.48
C ILE A 214 -9.50 -1.60 2.42
N ALA A 215 -9.16 -0.63 3.26
CA ALA A 215 -8.12 -0.74 4.27
C ALA A 215 -8.41 0.13 5.50
N ASP A 216 -7.78 -0.22 6.63
CA ASP A 216 -7.74 0.63 7.81
C ASP A 216 -6.71 1.77 7.62
N PRO A 217 -7.04 3.03 7.99
CA PRO A 217 -6.14 4.17 7.84
C PRO A 217 -4.86 4.05 8.67
N ASN A 218 -4.85 3.30 9.77
CA ASN A 218 -3.66 3.02 10.57
C ASN A 218 -2.99 1.70 10.17
N GLY A 219 -3.71 0.85 9.43
CA GLY A 219 -3.23 -0.41 8.89
C GLY A 219 -2.50 -0.23 7.58
N LYS A 220 -3.03 -0.84 6.53
CA LYS A 220 -2.34 -0.88 5.25
C LYS A 220 -2.15 0.50 4.62
N CYS A 221 -2.93 1.52 5.00
CA CYS A 221 -2.77 2.89 4.52
C CYS A 221 -1.94 3.79 5.45
N GLY A 222 -1.31 3.24 6.49
CA GLY A 222 -0.78 4.04 7.60
C GLY A 222 0.42 3.45 8.31
N ALA A 223 0.37 3.55 9.63
CA ALA A 223 1.47 3.20 10.52
C ALA A 223 1.94 1.74 10.35
N ALA A 224 1.03 0.79 10.15
CA ALA A 224 1.42 -0.60 9.94
C ALA A 224 2.21 -0.81 8.64
N GLN A 225 1.86 -0.11 7.55
CA GLN A 225 2.62 -0.15 6.30
C GLN A 225 4.05 0.41 6.49
N LEU A 226 4.18 1.48 7.28
CA LEU A 226 5.49 2.05 7.58
C LEU A 226 6.38 1.10 8.39
N VAL A 227 5.78 0.40 9.36
CA VAL A 227 6.50 -0.62 10.17
C VAL A 227 6.81 -1.87 9.35
N HIS A 228 5.93 -2.29 8.42
CA HIS A 228 6.22 -3.35 7.47
C HIS A 228 7.47 -3.02 6.64
N MET A 229 7.57 -1.79 6.12
CA MET A 229 8.77 -1.37 5.38
C MET A 229 10.02 -1.29 6.28
N LEU A 230 9.89 -0.84 7.53
CA LEU A 230 10.96 -0.91 8.53
C LEU A 230 11.47 -2.34 8.75
N ASN A 231 10.57 -3.31 8.84
CA ASN A 231 10.91 -4.72 9.03
C ASN A 231 11.76 -5.24 7.88
N ILE A 232 11.34 -4.98 6.64
CA ILE A 232 12.09 -5.35 5.44
C ILE A 232 13.48 -4.72 5.48
N MET A 233 13.56 -3.40 5.71
CA MET A 233 14.83 -2.70 5.76
C MET A 233 15.77 -3.25 6.85
N CYS A 234 15.24 -3.63 8.01
CA CYS A 234 16.02 -4.22 9.10
C CYS A 234 16.36 -5.71 8.92
N GLY A 235 15.75 -6.38 7.94
CA GLY A 235 15.85 -7.83 7.74
C GLY A 235 15.10 -8.63 8.82
N PHE A 236 14.03 -8.08 9.38
CA PHE A 236 13.10 -8.77 10.28
C PHE A 236 12.05 -9.53 9.47
N GLU A 237 11.26 -10.37 10.16
CA GLU A 237 10.05 -10.95 9.56
C GLU A 237 9.05 -9.83 9.22
N GLU A 238 8.48 -9.87 8.01
CA GLU A 238 7.67 -8.77 7.47
C GLU A 238 6.41 -8.50 8.28
N ASP A 239 5.81 -9.55 8.86
CA ASP A 239 4.59 -9.50 9.67
C ASP A 239 4.82 -9.20 11.15
N HIS A 240 6.08 -8.99 11.55
CA HIS A 240 6.43 -8.79 12.94
C HIS A 240 5.92 -7.45 13.48
N ALA A 241 5.08 -7.51 14.53
CA ALA A 241 4.63 -6.37 15.31
C ALA A 241 4.06 -5.21 14.47
N VAL A 242 3.20 -5.53 13.50
CA VAL A 242 2.49 -4.56 12.63
C VAL A 242 1.04 -4.28 13.04
N SER A 243 0.47 -5.09 13.94
CA SER A 243 -0.91 -4.94 14.42
C SER A 243 -1.03 -3.83 15.48
N PHE A 244 -2.15 -3.10 15.47
CA PHE A 244 -2.42 -2.00 16.40
C PHE A 244 -3.52 -2.31 17.42
#